data_AF-B4GHQ0-F1
#
_entry.id   AF-B4GHQ0-F1
#
_cell.length_a   1.000
_cell.length_b   1.000
_cell.length_c   1.000
_cell.angle_alpha   90.00
_cell.angle_beta   90.00
_cell.angle_gamma   90.00
#
_symmetry.space_group_name_H-M   'P 1'
#
loop_
_entity.id
_entity.type
_entity.pdbx_description
1 polymer ?
#
loop_
_entity_poly.entity_id
_entity_poly.type
_entity_poly.pdbx_seq_one_letter_code
_entity_poly.pdbx_strand_id
1 'polypeptide(L)'
;MHITQVNNIAALGAFVYWLDDKTRPEWITVNGERRSAELHRLSQFTDIRAVWAPDAKVLHNHTAHLPKLFPKLHSQRGVTRSTYDVCSCPKHLMLLEDKQNYGVYPA
;
A
#
# COMPACT_ATOMS: atom_id res chain seq x y z
N MET A 1 -5.10 21.01 20.55
CA MET A 1 -6.12 20.26 19.81
C MET A 1 -5.88 18.77 20.00
N HIS A 2 -6.84 18.04 20.55
CA HIS A 2 -6.72 16.62 20.89
C HIS A 2 -7.19 15.75 19.72
N ILE A 3 -6.35 14.81 19.28
CA ILE A 3 -6.71 13.78 18.30
C ILE A 3 -7.52 12.75 19.07
N THR A 4 -8.81 12.63 18.75
CA THR A 4 -9.73 11.71 19.46
C THR A 4 -9.75 10.35 18.81
N GLN A 5 -10.01 10.32 17.50
CA GLN A 5 -10.12 9.09 16.73
C GLN A 5 -9.72 9.37 15.28
N VAL A 6 -8.77 8.60 14.78
CA VAL A 6 -8.33 8.65 13.38
C VAL A 6 -9.06 7.55 12.62
N ASN A 7 -9.79 7.94 11.58
CA ASN A 7 -10.57 7.02 10.76
C ASN A 7 -9.75 6.50 9.57
N ASN A 8 -8.92 7.37 8.97
CA ASN A 8 -8.05 7.00 7.86
C ASN A 8 -6.74 7.78 7.94
N ILE A 9 -5.68 7.19 7.39
CA ILE A 9 -4.33 7.75 7.39
C ILE A 9 -3.69 7.53 6.02
N ALA A 10 -2.95 8.52 5.55
CA ALA A 10 -2.14 8.42 4.34
C ALA A 10 -0.78 9.08 4.59
N ALA A 11 0.25 8.65 3.88
CA ALA A 11 1.58 9.23 3.98
C ALA A 11 2.15 9.48 2.59
N LEU A 12 2.80 10.64 2.41
CA LEU A 12 3.48 10.99 1.18
C LEU A 12 4.67 11.89 1.48
N GLY A 13 5.86 11.44 1.06
CA GLY A 13 7.11 12.15 1.34
C GLY A 13 7.34 12.30 2.85
N ALA A 14 7.51 13.54 3.31
CA ALA A 14 7.76 13.88 4.70
C ALA A 14 6.48 14.22 5.49
N PHE A 15 5.30 13.86 4.98
CA PHE A 15 4.02 14.23 5.56
C PHE A 15 3.15 13.01 5.85
N VAL A 16 2.43 13.07 6.97
CA VAL A 16 1.38 12.14 7.35
C VAL A 16 0.08 12.91 7.43
N TYR A 17 -0.93 12.42 6.70
CA TYR A 17 -2.26 12.99 6.61
C TYR A 17 -3.25 12.07 7.32
N TRP A 18 -4.26 12.63 7.98
CA TRP A 18 -5.33 11.83 8.57
C TRP A 18 -6.69 12.50 8.45
N LEU A 19 -7.72 11.66 8.55
CA LEU A 19 -9.11 12.06 8.74
C LEU A 19 -9.55 11.68 10.14
N ASP A 20 -10.16 12.61 10.85
CA ASP A 20 -10.82 12.39 12.14
C ASP A 20 -12.34 12.56 12.03
N ASP A 21 -13.07 12.24 13.11
CA ASP A 21 -14.53 12.42 13.19
C ASP A 21 -14.99 13.88 13.06
N LYS A 22 -14.07 14.84 13.15
CA LYS A 22 -14.36 16.27 12.99
C LYS A 22 -14.34 16.68 11.52
N THR A 23 -14.17 15.72 10.61
CA THR A 23 -14.38 15.86 9.15
C THR A 23 -13.46 16.90 8.50
N ARG A 24 -12.26 17.09 9.06
CA ARG A 24 -11.23 17.94 8.47
C ARG A 24 -9.95 17.12 8.22
N PRO A 25 -9.45 17.10 6.98
CA PRO A 25 -8.11 16.59 6.70
C PRO A 25 -7.06 17.43 7.42
N GLU A 26 -6.21 16.75 8.18
CA GLU A 26 -5.05 17.32 8.83
C GLU A 26 -3.78 16.64 8.34
N TRP A 27 -2.66 17.33 8.47
CA TRP A 27 -1.35 16.77 8.23
C TRP A 27 -0.34 17.18 9.27
N ILE A 28 0.70 16.37 9.42
CA ILE A 28 1.89 16.64 10.23
C ILE A 28 3.14 16.24 9.45
N THR A 29 4.25 16.95 9.67
CA THR A 29 5.56 16.48 9.21
C THR A 29 5.98 15.24 10.01
N VAL A 30 6.70 14.31 9.38
CA VAL A 30 7.17 13.08 10.04
C VAL A 30 8.06 13.34 11.25
N ASN A 31 8.74 14.50 11.30
CA ASN A 31 9.53 14.95 12.45
C ASN A 31 8.69 15.64 13.54
N GLY A 32 7.38 15.81 13.34
CA GLY A 32 6.46 16.41 14.30
C GLY A 32 6.51 17.94 14.41
N GLU A 33 7.37 18.62 13.66
CA GLU A 33 7.62 20.06 13.81
C GLU A 33 6.48 20.94 13.27
N ARG A 34 5.81 20.52 12.20
CA ARG A 34 4.76 21.29 11.55
C ARG A 34 3.49 20.48 11.45
N ARG A 35 2.37 21.11 11.81
CA ARG A 35 1.03 20.55 11.69
C ARG A 35 0.10 21.60 11.12
N SER A 36 -0.82 21.21 10.24
CA SER A 36 -1.88 22.08 9.77
C SER A 36 -3.14 21.30 9.42
N ALA A 37 -4.26 22.02 9.33
CA ALA A 37 -5.48 21.54 8.69
C ALA A 37 -5.52 22.12 7.28
N GLU A 38 -5.73 21.26 6.27
CA GLU A 38 -5.56 21.64 4.87
C GLU A 38 -6.87 22.16 4.24
N LEU A 39 -8.01 21.68 4.72
CA LEU A 39 -9.32 21.91 4.10
C LEU A 39 -10.38 22.35 5.12
N HIS A 40 -11.34 23.15 4.63
CA HIS A 40 -12.57 23.43 5.35
C HIS A 40 -13.35 22.14 5.60
N ARG A 41 -14.15 22.15 6.67
CA ARG A 41 -14.95 20.99 7.09
C ARG A 41 -15.85 20.52 5.96
N LEU A 42 -15.63 19.30 5.47
CA LEU A 42 -16.49 18.66 4.48
C LEU A 42 -17.06 17.41 5.12
N SER A 43 -18.36 17.39 5.38
CA SER A 43 -19.06 16.41 6.22
C SER A 43 -19.11 14.98 5.66
N GLN A 44 -18.47 14.72 4.51
CA GLN A 44 -18.65 13.49 3.74
C GLN A 44 -17.33 12.77 3.40
N PHE A 45 -16.18 13.19 3.96
CA PHE A 45 -14.93 12.47 3.73
C PHE A 45 -14.93 11.12 4.44
N THR A 46 -14.76 10.05 3.67
CA THR A 46 -14.78 8.66 4.15
C THR A 46 -13.43 7.95 4.05
N ASP A 47 -12.52 8.42 3.20
CA ASP A 47 -11.19 7.85 2.99
C ASP A 47 -10.22 8.95 2.51
N ILE A 48 -8.93 8.76 2.78
CA ILE A 48 -7.85 9.61 2.28
C ILE A 48 -6.74 8.73 1.72
N ARG A 49 -6.25 9.10 0.53
CA ARG A 49 -5.11 8.44 -0.10
C ARG A 49 -4.15 9.48 -0.63
N ALA A 50 -2.87 9.29 -0.32
CA ALA A 50 -1.81 10.10 -0.87
C ALA A 50 -1.13 9.27 -1.96
N VAL A 51 -1.08 9.81 -3.17
CA VAL A 51 -0.64 9.07 -4.36
C VAL A 51 0.67 9.69 -4.84
N TRP A 52 1.72 8.87 -4.87
CA TRP A 52 2.95 9.19 -5.58
C TRP A 52 2.88 8.59 -6.99
N ALA A 53 3.19 9.40 -8.01
CA ALA A 53 3.34 8.93 -9.39
C ALA A 53 4.84 8.75 -9.70
N PRO A 54 5.38 7.52 -9.63
CA PRO A 54 6.79 7.27 -9.91
C PRO A 54 7.12 7.46 -11.39
N ASP A 55 8.39 7.71 -11.69
CA ASP A 55 8.87 7.65 -13.06
C ASP A 55 8.90 6.20 -13.59
N ALA A 56 9.01 6.07 -14.91
CA ALA A 56 9.01 4.76 -15.58
C ALA A 56 10.19 3.86 -15.18
N LYS A 57 11.33 4.44 -14.75
CA LYS A 57 12.52 3.65 -14.37
C LYS A 57 12.31 2.98 -13.02
N VAL A 58 11.76 3.70 -12.06
CA VAL A 58 11.39 3.15 -10.74
C VAL A 58 10.38 2.03 -10.92
N LEU A 59 9.39 2.23 -11.80
CA LEU A 59 8.37 1.23 -12.08
C LEU A 59 8.98 -0.02 -12.77
N HIS A 60 9.88 0.16 -13.73
CA HIS A 60 10.56 -0.95 -14.42
C HIS A 60 11.42 -1.80 -13.49
N ASN A 61 12.06 -1.20 -12.48
CA ASN A 61 12.88 -1.91 -11.51
C ASN A 61 12.06 -2.76 -10.52
N HIS A 62 10.75 -2.56 -10.46
CA HIS A 62 9.89 -3.39 -9.61
C HIS A 62 9.70 -4.75 -10.27
N THR A 63 10.21 -5.83 -9.66
CA THR A 63 10.20 -7.18 -10.24
C THR A 63 8.79 -7.65 -10.64
N ALA A 64 7.76 -7.21 -9.92
CA ALA A 64 6.37 -7.55 -10.23
C ALA A 64 5.74 -6.69 -11.36
N HIS A 65 6.42 -5.65 -11.84
CA HIS A 65 5.96 -4.80 -12.95
C HIS A 65 6.34 -5.38 -14.31
N LEU A 66 7.38 -6.21 -14.39
CA LEU A 66 7.68 -6.92 -15.62
C LEU A 66 6.45 -7.76 -16.02
N PRO A 67 6.02 -7.70 -17.29
CA PRO A 67 4.93 -8.53 -17.77
C PRO A 67 5.33 -9.96 -17.48
N LYS A 68 4.62 -10.55 -16.51
CA LYS A 68 4.91 -11.91 -16.08
C LYS A 68 4.94 -12.77 -17.34
N LEU A 69 5.91 -13.67 -17.40
CA LEU A 69 5.80 -14.85 -18.25
C LEU A 69 4.47 -15.60 -18.04
N PHE A 70 3.70 -15.33 -16.97
CA PHE A 70 2.34 -15.86 -16.76
C PHE A 70 1.36 -14.88 -16.06
N PRO A 71 0.17 -14.58 -16.63
CA PRO A 71 -0.75 -13.54 -16.15
C PRO A 71 -1.41 -13.78 -14.78
N LYS A 72 -1.12 -14.88 -14.08
CA LYS A 72 -1.87 -15.31 -12.88
C LYS A 72 -1.18 -15.05 -11.53
N LEU A 73 0.09 -14.63 -11.48
CA LEU A 73 0.84 -14.68 -10.20
C LEU A 73 0.57 -13.51 -9.23
N HIS A 74 0.36 -13.77 -7.95
CA HIS A 74 0.49 -12.76 -6.91
C HIS A 74 1.95 -12.73 -6.43
N SER A 75 2.73 -11.77 -6.94
CA SER A 75 4.10 -11.54 -6.46
C SER A 75 4.03 -10.70 -5.20
N GLN A 76 4.59 -11.22 -4.11
CA GLN A 76 4.74 -10.50 -2.85
C GLN A 76 6.23 -10.44 -2.51
N ARG A 77 6.68 -9.27 -2.05
CA ARG A 77 8.01 -9.16 -1.46
C ARG A 77 8.04 -9.99 -0.18
N GLY A 78 8.98 -10.94 -0.11
CA GLY A 78 9.05 -11.89 1.01
C GLY A 78 9.16 -11.18 2.36
N VAL A 79 8.35 -11.59 3.34
CA VAL A 79 8.32 -11.02 4.70
C VAL A 79 9.53 -11.45 5.56
N THR A 80 10.28 -12.47 5.15
CA THR A 80 11.43 -13.01 5.88
C THR A 80 12.73 -12.82 5.12
N ARG A 81 13.65 -11.95 5.58
CA ARG A 81 15.10 -11.79 5.26
C ARG A 81 15.59 -11.90 3.79
N SER A 82 14.72 -12.19 2.84
CA SER A 82 15.00 -12.43 1.44
C SER A 82 14.69 -11.16 0.66
N THR A 83 15.66 -10.68 -0.10
CA THR A 83 15.50 -9.54 -1.00
C THR A 83 14.74 -9.91 -2.28
N TYR A 84 14.41 -11.19 -2.47
CA TYR A 84 13.74 -11.71 -3.66
C TYR A 84 12.23 -11.77 -3.48
N ASP A 85 11.50 -11.45 -4.55
CA ASP A 85 10.05 -11.58 -4.62
C ASP A 85 9.64 -13.06 -4.75
N VAL A 86 8.55 -13.43 -4.10
CA VAL A 86 8.04 -14.80 -4.06
C VAL A 86 6.61 -14.84 -4.61
N CYS A 87 6.30 -15.90 -5.35
CA CYS A 87 4.94 -16.17 -5.79
C CYS A 87 4.10 -16.70 -4.62
N SER A 88 2.91 -16.12 -4.43
CA SER A 88 1.92 -16.55 -3.44
C SER A 88 0.66 -17.04 -4.13
N CYS A 89 -0.15 -17.88 -3.48
CA CYS A 89 -1.38 -18.46 -4.05
C CYS A 89 -2.63 -17.99 -3.29
N PRO A 90 -3.77 -17.81 -3.99
CA PRO A 90 -5.07 -17.70 -3.35
C PRO A 90 -5.42 -18.95 -2.51
N LYS A 91 -6.32 -18.79 -1.53
CA LYS A 91 -6.67 -19.80 -0.50
C LYS A 91 -6.97 -21.24 -1.00
N HIS A 92 -7.38 -21.41 -2.25
CA HIS A 92 -7.78 -22.69 -2.82
C HIS A 92 -6.80 -23.27 -3.85
N LEU A 93 -5.63 -22.64 -3.98
CA LEU A 93 -4.59 -23.05 -4.90
C LEU A 93 -3.30 -23.30 -4.13
N MET A 94 -2.49 -24.21 -4.66
CA MET A 94 -1.17 -24.55 -4.13
C MET A 94 -0.09 -24.08 -5.11
N LEU A 95 1.01 -23.57 -4.58
CA LEU A 95 2.18 -23.24 -5.40
C LEU A 95 2.86 -24.54 -5.82
N LEU A 96 3.07 -24.73 -7.12
CA LEU A 96 3.76 -25.90 -7.66
C LEU A 96 5.27 -25.82 -7.41
N GLU A 97 5.98 -26.93 -7.63
CA GLU A 97 7.42 -27.06 -7.39
C GLU A 97 8.26 -26.07 -8.19
N ASP A 98 7.76 -25.62 -9.35
CA ASP A 98 8.38 -24.58 -10.17
C ASP A 98 8.35 -23.19 -9.53
N LYS A 99 7.67 -23.04 -8.38
CA LYS A 99 7.49 -21.79 -7.62
C LYS A 99 6.88 -20.65 -8.43
N GLN A 100 6.25 -20.97 -9.55
CA GLN A 100 5.73 -20.01 -10.52
C GLN A 100 4.31 -20.34 -10.98
N ASN A 101 3.86 -21.57 -10.86
CA ASN A 101 2.53 -21.98 -11.28
C ASN A 101 1.68 -22.46 -10.09
N TYR A 102 0.38 -22.50 -10.34
CA TYR A 102 -0.61 -22.93 -9.36
C TYR A 102 -1.22 -24.27 -9.77
N GLY A 103 -1.38 -25.14 -8.79
CA GLY A 103 -2.16 -26.36 -8.89
C GLY A 103 -3.36 -26.32 -7.97
N VAL A 104 -4.30 -27.23 -8.20
CA VAL A 104 -5.31 -27.59 -7.21
C VAL A 104 -4.64 -28.44 -6.13
N TYR A 105 -5.14 -28.39 -4.90
CA TYR A 105 -4.70 -29.31 -3.86
C TYR A 105 -4.83 -30.77 -4.32
N PRO A 106 -3.85 -31.64 -4.02
CA PRO A 106 -4.01 -33.08 -4.21
C PRO A 106 -5.25 -33.55 -3.43
N ALA A 107 -6.02 -34.45 -4.05
CA ALA A 107 -7.16 -35.11 -3.39
C ALA A 107 -6.69 -36.05 -2.27
#